data_AF-A0A257SPG8-F1
#
_entry.id   AF-A0A257SPG8-F1
#
_cell.length_a   1.000
_cell.length_b   1.000
_cell.length_c   1.000
_cell.angle_alpha   90.00
_cell.angle_beta   90.00
_cell.angle_gamma   90.00
#
_symmetry.space_group_name_H-M   'P 1'
#
loop_
_entity.id
_entity.type
_entity.pdbx_description
1 polymer ?
#
loop_
_entity_poly.entity_id
_entity_poly.type
_entity_poly.pdbx_seq_one_letter_code
_entity_poly.pdbx_strand_id
1 'polypeptide(L)'
;MDDTTSESFERQTAALYQAVGRFAVEFEHVCFAMRHIAMNLLHAQGLKNSKVLNIIFAELTAEPLRSLTAALIAETCQLSSQDEKIVSKVLADVQTLTRDRNDVLHSTWFIGWYGTETGDFGQAPGIKPKRSKKGDASLDRTWRIDEFDVLTKRATSLSDHLRRINACLAGGFKRNFHFNSAGVLIAEGQPYK
;
A
#
# COMPACT_ATOMS: atom_id res chain seq x y z
N MET A 1 -30.30 -21.63 -14.72
CA MET A 1 -29.37 -20.67 -15.35
C MET A 1 -28.85 -21.35 -16.60
N ASP A 2 -28.79 -20.63 -17.73
CA ASP A 2 -28.00 -21.08 -18.89
C ASP A 2 -26.54 -21.27 -18.43
N ASP A 3 -25.90 -22.38 -18.82
CA ASP A 3 -24.52 -22.73 -18.48
C ASP A 3 -23.56 -21.56 -18.77
N THR A 4 -23.82 -20.81 -19.83
CA THR A 4 -23.03 -19.62 -20.24
C THR A 4 -23.06 -18.50 -19.19
N THR A 5 -24.18 -18.33 -18.49
CA THR A 5 -24.34 -17.30 -17.45
C THR A 5 -23.65 -17.72 -16.15
N SER A 6 -23.66 -19.02 -15.84
CA SER A 6 -22.97 -19.59 -14.68
C SER A 6 -21.45 -19.47 -14.82
N GLU A 7 -20.90 -19.81 -16.00
CA GLU A 7 -19.47 -19.68 -16.29
C GLU A 7 -18.99 -18.22 -16.24
N SER A 8 -19.77 -17.28 -16.78
CA SER A 8 -19.46 -15.85 -16.72
C SER A 8 -19.45 -15.33 -15.27
N PHE A 9 -20.43 -15.74 -14.46
CA PHE A 9 -20.52 -15.40 -13.05
C PHE A 9 -19.30 -15.86 -12.26
N GLU A 10 -18.96 -17.15 -12.34
CA GLU A 10 -17.83 -17.72 -11.61
C GLU A 10 -16.52 -17.04 -12.01
N ARG A 11 -16.29 -16.87 -13.32
CA ARG A 11 -15.07 -16.24 -13.83
C ARG A 11 -14.89 -14.80 -13.34
N GLN A 12 -15.93 -13.99 -13.42
CA GLN A 12 -15.84 -12.56 -13.10
C GLN A 12 -15.75 -12.32 -11.58
N THR A 13 -16.54 -13.05 -10.79
CA THR A 13 -16.47 -12.96 -9.32
C THR A 13 -15.13 -13.46 -8.80
N ALA A 14 -14.60 -14.58 -9.34
CA ALA A 14 -13.26 -15.06 -9.00
C ALA A 14 -12.17 -14.03 -9.34
N ALA A 15 -12.26 -13.37 -10.50
CA ALA A 15 -11.32 -12.33 -10.89
C ALA A 15 -11.35 -11.12 -9.92
N LEU A 16 -12.53 -10.71 -9.44
CA LEU A 16 -12.66 -9.65 -8.44
C LEU A 16 -12.04 -10.06 -7.09
N TYR A 17 -12.35 -11.25 -6.58
CA TYR A 17 -11.72 -11.74 -5.34
C TYR A 17 -10.19 -11.83 -5.47
N GLN A 18 -9.70 -12.31 -6.61
CA GLN A 18 -8.27 -12.37 -6.90
C GLN A 18 -7.64 -10.97 -6.92
N ALA A 19 -8.30 -9.99 -7.53
CA ALA A 19 -7.82 -8.61 -7.61
C ALA A 19 -7.72 -7.97 -6.21
N VAL A 20 -8.76 -8.14 -5.36
CA VAL A 20 -8.73 -7.68 -3.96
C VAL A 20 -7.61 -8.35 -3.18
N GLY A 21 -7.48 -9.68 -3.29
CA GLY A 21 -6.44 -10.44 -2.60
C GLY A 21 -5.03 -10.04 -3.03
N ARG A 22 -4.81 -9.84 -4.33
CA ARG A 22 -3.51 -9.39 -4.87
C ARG A 22 -3.14 -8.02 -4.32
N PHE A 23 -4.05 -7.07 -4.33
CA PHE A 23 -3.81 -5.76 -3.74
C PHE A 23 -3.48 -5.85 -2.25
N ALA A 24 -4.20 -6.68 -1.48
CA ALA A 24 -3.94 -6.86 -0.07
C ALA A 24 -2.51 -7.38 0.19
N VAL A 25 -2.07 -8.38 -0.56
CA VAL A 25 -0.71 -8.94 -0.46
C VAL A 25 0.35 -7.91 -0.81
N GLU A 26 0.19 -7.20 -1.93
CA GLU A 26 1.16 -6.16 -2.35
C GLU A 26 1.22 -5.00 -1.35
N PHE A 27 0.11 -4.64 -0.72
CA PHE A 27 0.11 -3.66 0.36
C PHE A 27 0.92 -4.12 1.57
N GLU A 28 0.86 -5.41 1.93
CA GLU A 28 1.67 -5.93 3.04
C GLU A 28 3.17 -5.90 2.72
N HIS A 29 3.59 -5.94 1.45
CA HIS A 29 4.99 -5.67 1.08
C HIS A 29 5.42 -4.23 1.39
N VAL A 30 4.51 -3.25 1.32
CA VAL A 30 4.77 -1.86 1.74
C VAL A 30 5.00 -1.82 3.25
N CYS A 31 4.13 -2.47 4.04
CA CYS A 31 4.31 -2.60 5.48
C CYS A 31 5.64 -3.27 5.82
N PHE A 32 5.94 -4.40 5.18
CA PHE A 32 7.19 -5.11 5.38
C PHE A 32 8.42 -4.23 5.09
N ALA A 33 8.41 -3.47 4.00
CA ALA A 33 9.51 -2.58 3.65
C ALA A 33 9.74 -1.48 4.70
N MET A 34 8.68 -0.86 5.24
CA MET A 34 8.78 0.10 6.33
C MET A 34 9.35 -0.53 7.61
N ARG A 35 8.84 -1.72 7.98
CA ARG A 35 9.36 -2.49 9.13
C ARG A 35 10.84 -2.75 8.97
N HIS A 36 11.26 -3.17 7.79
CA HIS A 36 12.66 -3.46 7.49
C HIS A 36 13.55 -2.22 7.61
N ILE A 37 13.10 -1.05 7.12
CA ILE A 37 13.80 0.23 7.34
C ILE A 37 13.98 0.50 8.83
N ALA A 38 12.89 0.48 9.59
CA ALA A 38 12.91 0.77 11.03
C ALA A 38 13.83 -0.21 11.79
N MET A 39 13.78 -1.50 11.45
CA MET A 39 14.67 -2.52 12.03
C MET A 39 16.13 -2.23 11.73
N ASN A 40 16.48 -1.88 10.49
CA ASN A 40 17.87 -1.57 10.12
C ASN A 40 18.41 -0.33 10.83
N LEU A 41 17.59 0.71 10.96
CA LEU A 41 17.95 1.91 11.72
C LEU A 41 18.23 1.59 13.19
N LEU A 42 17.34 0.83 13.84
CA LEU A 42 17.54 0.40 15.22
C LEU A 42 18.76 -0.52 15.36
N HIS A 43 19.00 -1.41 14.38
CA HIS A 43 20.21 -2.23 14.33
C HIS A 43 21.46 -1.35 14.25
N ALA A 44 21.45 -0.30 13.42
CA ALA A 44 22.58 0.63 13.30
C ALA A 44 22.86 1.38 14.62
N GLN A 45 21.82 1.63 15.42
CA GLN A 45 21.93 2.20 16.77
C GLN A 45 22.29 1.17 17.87
N GLY A 46 22.60 -0.08 17.51
CA GLY A 46 23.08 -1.09 18.44
C GLY A 46 22.03 -2.07 18.98
N LEU A 47 20.75 -1.92 18.64
CA LEU A 47 19.72 -2.88 19.00
C LEU A 47 19.78 -4.11 18.06
N LYS A 48 20.72 -5.02 18.32
CA LYS A 48 21.01 -6.17 17.44
C LYS A 48 20.08 -7.37 17.60
N ASN A 49 19.31 -7.44 18.69
CA ASN A 49 18.45 -8.60 18.95
C ASN A 49 17.15 -8.55 18.12
N SER A 50 17.14 -9.28 17.00
CA SER A 50 15.99 -9.33 16.09
C SER A 50 14.71 -9.87 16.73
N LYS A 51 14.78 -10.71 17.78
CA LYS A 51 13.59 -11.20 18.48
C LYS A 51 12.89 -10.07 19.24
N VAL A 52 13.67 -9.20 19.89
CA VAL A 52 13.14 -8.02 20.59
C VAL A 52 12.50 -7.07 19.59
N LEU A 53 13.16 -6.82 18.44
CA LEU A 53 12.58 -6.03 17.36
C LEU A 53 11.25 -6.63 16.87
N ASN A 54 11.21 -7.93 16.59
CA ASN A 54 9.98 -8.59 16.15
C ASN A 54 8.82 -8.43 17.14
N ILE A 55 9.11 -8.48 18.45
CA ILE A 55 8.10 -8.22 19.50
C ILE A 55 7.59 -6.78 19.41
N ILE A 56 8.49 -5.79 19.29
CA ILE A 56 8.14 -4.37 19.18
C ILE A 56 7.25 -4.11 17.95
N PHE A 57 7.55 -4.76 16.82
CA PHE A 57 6.85 -4.53 15.55
C PHE A 57 5.61 -5.41 15.33
N ALA A 58 5.32 -6.38 16.19
CA ALA A 58 4.30 -7.40 15.95
C ALA A 58 2.89 -6.82 15.73
N GLU A 59 2.53 -5.78 16.48
CA GLU A 59 1.19 -5.17 16.47
C GLU A 59 1.11 -3.90 15.61
N LEU A 60 2.24 -3.46 15.05
CA LEU A 60 2.27 -2.23 14.27
C LEU A 60 1.70 -2.47 12.87
N THR A 61 0.56 -1.82 12.62
CA THR A 61 -0.06 -1.75 11.30
C THR A 61 0.50 -0.57 10.49
N ALA A 62 0.02 -0.38 9.26
CA ALA A 62 0.59 0.56 8.30
C ALA A 62 0.82 1.99 8.85
N GLU A 63 -0.16 2.60 9.52
CA GLU A 63 -0.05 4.00 9.95
C GLU A 63 0.90 4.19 11.16
N PRO A 64 0.81 3.39 12.25
CA PRO A 64 1.83 3.40 13.29
C PRO A 64 3.23 3.12 12.76
N LEU A 65 3.36 2.17 11.82
CA LEU A 65 4.65 1.78 11.25
C LEU A 65 5.24 2.89 10.37
N ARG A 66 4.42 3.56 9.55
CA ARG A 66 4.80 4.74 8.78
C ARG A 66 5.30 5.86 9.68
N SER A 67 4.55 6.15 10.75
CA SER A 67 4.89 7.21 11.70
C SER A 67 6.19 6.92 12.44
N LEU A 68 6.39 5.69 12.91
CA LEU A 68 7.62 5.25 13.55
C LEU A 68 8.82 5.31 12.59
N THR A 69 8.64 4.86 11.35
CA THR A 69 9.69 4.91 10.32
C THR A 69 10.12 6.35 10.05
N ALA A 70 9.15 7.27 9.91
CA ALA A 70 9.42 8.69 9.73
C ALA A 70 10.23 9.28 10.89
N ALA A 71 9.82 9.00 12.13
CA ALA A 71 10.49 9.47 13.33
C ALA A 71 11.92 8.93 13.46
N LEU A 72 12.12 7.63 13.21
CA LEU A 72 13.45 7.02 13.23
C LEU A 72 14.38 7.60 12.18
N ILE A 73 13.89 7.83 10.95
CA ILE A 73 14.71 8.48 9.91
C ILE A 73 15.10 9.89 10.36
N ALA A 74 14.15 10.69 10.84
CA ALA A 74 14.42 12.06 11.27
C ALA A 74 15.43 12.15 12.42
N GLU A 75 15.38 11.19 13.35
CA GLU A 75 16.27 11.17 14.52
C GLU A 75 17.66 10.62 14.19
N THR A 76 17.75 9.61 13.32
CA THR A 76 19.00 8.85 13.13
C THR A 76 19.75 9.17 11.84
N CYS A 77 19.12 9.85 10.88
CA CYS A 77 19.70 10.11 9.56
C CYS A 77 19.90 11.60 9.34
N GLN A 78 21.12 11.99 8.96
CA GLN A 78 21.44 13.35 8.52
C GLN A 78 21.16 13.46 7.01
N LEU A 79 19.90 13.71 6.66
CA LEU A 79 19.47 13.83 5.27
C LEU A 79 19.77 15.24 4.72
N SER A 80 20.08 15.31 3.42
CA SER A 80 20.05 16.61 2.73
C SER A 80 18.60 17.07 2.54
N SER A 81 18.37 18.38 2.36
CA SER A 81 17.01 18.89 2.12
C SER A 81 16.33 18.29 0.88
N GLN A 82 17.11 17.77 -0.08
CA GLN A 82 16.57 17.04 -1.22
C GLN A 82 16.13 15.62 -0.82
N ASP A 83 16.94 14.92 -0.03
CA ASP A 83 16.64 13.55 0.41
C ASP A 83 15.45 13.53 1.38
N GLU A 84 15.35 14.53 2.26
CA GLU A 84 14.19 14.74 3.12
C GLU A 84 12.89 14.88 2.31
N LYS A 85 12.93 15.63 1.20
CA LYS A 85 11.78 15.78 0.29
C LYS A 85 11.40 14.45 -0.36
N ILE A 86 12.38 13.65 -0.77
CA ILE A 86 12.15 12.32 -1.35
C ILE A 86 11.48 11.40 -0.33
N VAL A 87 12.05 11.27 0.87
CA VAL A 87 11.52 10.42 1.94
C VAL A 87 10.11 10.88 2.34
N SER A 88 9.93 12.19 2.54
CA SER A 88 8.62 12.76 2.91
C SER A 88 7.56 12.47 1.85
N LYS A 89 7.91 12.59 0.56
CA LYS A 89 7.00 12.28 -0.54
C LYS A 89 6.58 10.81 -0.53
N VAL A 90 7.53 9.88 -0.40
CA VAL A 90 7.23 8.44 -0.37
C VAL A 90 6.36 8.09 0.83
N LEU A 91 6.65 8.63 2.02
CA LEU A 91 5.83 8.39 3.21
C LEU A 91 4.42 8.99 3.10
N ALA A 92 4.26 10.14 2.45
CA ALA A 92 2.94 10.72 2.16
C ALA A 92 2.13 9.84 1.17
N ASP A 93 2.80 9.24 0.19
CA ASP A 93 2.17 8.30 -0.73
C ASP A 93 1.73 7.02 -0.03
N VAL A 94 2.54 6.50 0.91
CA VAL A 94 2.15 5.37 1.78
C VAL A 94 0.91 5.71 2.61
N GLN A 95 0.83 6.91 3.17
CA GLN A 95 -0.35 7.35 3.93
C GLN A 95 -1.60 7.36 3.04
N THR A 96 -1.47 7.85 1.80
CA THR A 96 -2.57 7.85 0.84
C THR A 96 -2.99 6.43 0.47
N LEU A 97 -2.05 5.55 0.15
CA LEU A 97 -2.34 4.13 -0.12
C LEU A 97 -2.96 3.42 1.10
N THR A 98 -2.56 3.78 2.32
CA THR A 98 -3.15 3.24 3.55
C THR A 98 -4.63 3.62 3.67
N ARG A 99 -5.00 4.85 3.29
CA ARG A 99 -6.42 5.25 3.23
C ARG A 99 -7.18 4.45 2.18
N ASP A 100 -6.62 4.32 0.97
CA ASP A 100 -7.21 3.53 -0.11
C ASP A 100 -7.39 2.06 0.32
N ARG A 101 -6.37 1.47 0.94
CA ARG A 101 -6.42 0.12 1.51
C ARG A 101 -7.50 -0.03 2.56
N ASN A 102 -7.64 0.95 3.45
CA ASN A 102 -8.67 0.90 4.46
C ASN A 102 -10.07 1.01 3.85
N ASP A 103 -10.24 1.75 2.76
CA ASP A 103 -11.53 1.79 2.06
C ASP A 103 -11.81 0.46 1.37
N VAL A 104 -10.81 -0.23 0.80
CA VAL A 104 -10.99 -1.56 0.20
C VAL A 104 -11.21 -2.65 1.26
N LEU A 105 -10.26 -2.85 2.18
CA LEU A 105 -10.27 -4.02 3.07
C LEU A 105 -11.25 -3.94 4.24
N HIS A 106 -11.80 -2.75 4.52
CA HIS A 106 -12.84 -2.57 5.54
C HIS A 106 -14.23 -2.25 4.95
N SER A 107 -14.42 -2.43 3.65
CA SER A 107 -15.76 -2.42 3.06
C SER A 107 -16.45 -3.77 3.26
N THR A 108 -17.76 -3.74 3.47
CA THR A 108 -18.62 -4.91 3.27
C THR A 108 -18.86 -5.07 1.78
N TRP A 109 -18.40 -6.18 1.22
CA TRP A 109 -18.44 -6.46 -0.22
C TRP A 109 -19.66 -7.27 -0.64
N PHE A 110 -20.25 -6.90 -1.78
CA PHE A 110 -21.42 -7.55 -2.37
C PHE A 110 -21.08 -8.12 -3.76
N ILE A 111 -19.93 -8.81 -3.87
CA ILE A 111 -19.45 -9.41 -5.13
C ILE A 111 -20.40 -10.53 -5.56
N GLY A 112 -20.96 -10.42 -6.76
CA GLY A 112 -21.91 -11.39 -7.31
C GLY A 112 -23.34 -11.24 -6.80
N TRP A 113 -23.64 -10.21 -5.99
CA TRP A 113 -25.00 -9.99 -5.45
C TRP A 113 -25.93 -9.28 -6.45
N TYR A 114 -25.36 -8.58 -7.43
CA TYR A 114 -26.10 -7.93 -8.50
C TYR A 114 -25.78 -8.62 -9.81
N GLY A 115 -26.67 -9.51 -10.25
CA GLY A 115 -26.71 -9.97 -11.63
C GLY A 115 -27.74 -9.12 -12.35
N THR A 116 -27.31 -8.37 -13.35
CA THR A 116 -28.24 -7.77 -14.31
C THR A 116 -28.84 -8.87 -15.19
N GLU A 117 -29.95 -8.58 -15.87
CA GLU A 117 -30.44 -9.40 -17.00
C GLU A 117 -29.36 -9.65 -18.07
N THR A 118 -28.28 -8.85 -18.06
CA THR A 118 -27.15 -8.91 -18.99
C THR A 118 -25.98 -9.79 -18.53
N GLY A 119 -26.00 -10.37 -17.33
CA GLY A 119 -24.95 -11.28 -16.85
C GLY A 119 -23.56 -10.65 -16.64
N ASP A 120 -23.51 -9.34 -16.37
CA ASP A 120 -22.27 -8.64 -16.01
C ASP A 120 -22.07 -8.62 -14.49
N PHE A 121 -20.96 -9.19 -14.04
CA PHE A 121 -20.55 -9.32 -12.64
C PHE A 121 -19.14 -8.72 -12.43
N GLY A 122 -18.67 -7.86 -13.34
CA GLY A 122 -17.33 -7.28 -13.33
C GLY A 122 -17.12 -6.14 -12.33
N GLN A 123 -18.12 -5.90 -11.48
CA GLN A 123 -18.16 -4.83 -10.50
C GLN A 123 -18.29 -5.39 -9.09
N ALA A 124 -17.60 -4.74 -8.14
CA ALA A 124 -17.66 -5.04 -6.72
C ALA A 124 -18.24 -3.83 -5.97
N PRO A 125 -19.57 -3.81 -5.72
CA PRO A 125 -20.15 -2.85 -4.80
C PRO A 125 -19.64 -3.11 -3.38
N GLY A 126 -19.22 -2.04 -2.72
CA GLY A 126 -18.76 -2.05 -1.34
C GLY A 126 -19.42 -0.92 -0.54
N ILE A 127 -19.82 -1.24 0.68
CA ILE A 127 -20.33 -0.26 1.65
C ILE A 127 -19.37 -0.20 2.82
N LYS A 128 -18.87 0.99 3.12
CA LYS A 128 -18.06 1.24 4.32
C LYS A 128 -18.76 2.25 5.24
N PRO A 129 -19.20 1.82 6.42
CA PRO A 129 -19.69 2.74 7.44
C PRO A 129 -18.60 3.77 7.80
N LYS A 130 -18.98 5.04 7.83
CA LYS A 130 -18.13 6.17 8.24
C LYS A 130 -18.89 7.04 9.23
N ARG A 131 -18.15 7.60 10.18
CA ARG A 131 -18.71 8.64 11.06
C ARG A 131 -18.49 10.00 10.41
N SER A 132 -19.53 10.82 10.39
CA SER A 132 -19.47 12.22 9.96
C SER A 132 -19.77 13.17 11.12
N LYS A 133 -19.52 14.47 10.94
CA LYS A 133 -19.92 15.50 11.92
C LYS A 133 -21.44 15.53 12.17
N LYS A 134 -22.25 14.95 11.27
CA LYS A 134 -23.71 14.88 11.36
C LYS A 134 -24.23 13.52 11.84
N GLY A 135 -23.35 12.62 12.29
CA GLY A 135 -23.72 11.27 12.71
C GLY A 135 -23.29 10.20 11.71
N ASP A 136 -24.17 9.26 11.41
CA ASP A 136 -23.89 8.15 10.50
C ASP A 136 -23.70 8.62 9.05
N ALA A 137 -22.77 7.98 8.34
CA ALA A 137 -22.53 8.16 6.93
C ALA A 137 -22.04 6.82 6.36
N SER A 138 -22.22 6.60 5.07
CA SER A 138 -21.63 5.45 4.38
C SER A 138 -20.85 5.94 3.18
N LEU A 139 -19.71 5.30 2.94
CA LEU A 139 -19.03 5.38 1.66
C LEU A 139 -19.49 4.20 0.83
N ASP A 140 -20.38 4.48 -0.10
CA ASP A 140 -20.84 3.51 -1.09
C ASP A 140 -19.97 3.69 -2.34
N ARG A 141 -19.26 2.63 -2.71
CA ARG A 141 -18.37 2.66 -3.88
C ARG A 141 -18.45 1.35 -4.62
N THR A 142 -18.58 1.46 -5.94
CA THR A 142 -18.44 0.32 -6.84
C THR A 142 -17.04 0.32 -7.41
N TRP A 143 -16.35 -0.80 -7.27
CA TRP A 143 -14.99 -0.99 -7.76
C TRP A 143 -14.96 -1.90 -8.97
N ARG A 144 -14.03 -1.62 -9.88
CA ARG A 144 -13.72 -2.47 -11.04
C ARG A 144 -12.33 -3.12 -10.89
N ILE A 145 -12.11 -4.20 -11.63
CA ILE A 145 -10.83 -4.93 -11.64
C ILE A 145 -9.65 -4.01 -11.95
N ASP A 146 -9.79 -3.12 -12.93
CA ASP A 146 -8.74 -2.19 -13.35
C ASP A 146 -8.37 -1.17 -12.25
N GLU A 147 -9.32 -0.81 -11.39
CA GLU A 147 -9.03 0.05 -10.23
C GLU A 147 -8.18 -0.69 -9.18
N PHE A 148 -8.44 -1.99 -8.95
CA PHE A 148 -7.60 -2.81 -8.08
C PHE A 148 -6.21 -3.02 -8.67
N ASP A 149 -6.08 -3.16 -9.99
CA ASP A 149 -4.78 -3.25 -10.66
C ASP A 149 -3.97 -1.97 -10.51
N VAL A 150 -4.61 -0.80 -10.56
CA VAL A 150 -3.95 0.50 -10.29
C VAL A 150 -3.45 0.55 -8.84
N LEU A 151 -4.27 0.14 -7.87
CA LEU A 151 -3.86 0.10 -6.46
C LEU A 151 -2.71 -0.88 -6.22
N THR A 152 -2.78 -2.06 -6.85
CA THR A 152 -1.73 -3.09 -6.79
C THR A 152 -0.41 -2.55 -7.32
N LYS A 153 -0.41 -1.94 -8.52
CA LYS A 153 0.79 -1.32 -9.10
C LYS A 153 1.36 -0.21 -8.23
N ARG A 154 0.50 0.61 -7.62
CA ARG A 154 0.92 1.65 -6.65
C ARG A 154 1.58 1.02 -5.41
N ALA A 155 1.02 -0.06 -4.87
CA ALA A 155 1.60 -0.78 -3.74
C ALA A 155 2.98 -1.36 -4.07
N THR A 156 3.11 -2.06 -5.21
CA THR A 156 4.38 -2.60 -5.68
C THR A 156 5.43 -1.49 -5.86
N SER A 157 5.09 -0.41 -6.58
CA SER A 157 5.99 0.73 -6.79
C SER A 157 6.43 1.39 -5.47
N LEU A 158 5.52 1.55 -4.50
CA LEU A 158 5.88 2.11 -3.20
C LEU A 158 6.76 1.17 -2.37
N SER A 159 6.52 -0.13 -2.42
CA SER A 159 7.38 -1.10 -1.76
C SER A 159 8.82 -1.04 -2.32
N ASP A 160 8.96 -0.86 -3.63
CA ASP A 160 10.25 -0.70 -4.29
C ASP A 160 10.94 0.62 -3.92
N HIS A 161 10.18 1.72 -3.87
CA HIS A 161 10.71 3.00 -3.38
C HIS A 161 11.21 2.90 -1.94
N LEU A 162 10.46 2.24 -1.06
CA LEU A 162 10.88 2.04 0.34
C LEU A 162 12.14 1.17 0.43
N ARG A 163 12.22 0.05 -0.32
CA ARG A 163 13.43 -0.79 -0.37
C ARG A 163 14.65 -0.01 -0.87
N ARG A 164 14.47 0.87 -1.86
CA ARG A 164 15.53 1.75 -2.37
C ARG A 164 15.93 2.80 -1.34
N ILE A 165 14.98 3.42 -0.66
CA ILE A 165 15.26 4.32 0.47
C ILE A 165 16.12 3.58 1.50
N ASN A 166 15.74 2.37 1.91
CA ASN A 166 16.51 1.55 2.84
C ASN A 166 17.97 1.37 2.39
N ALA A 167 18.20 1.08 1.09
CA ALA A 167 19.55 0.98 0.53
C ALA A 167 20.29 2.34 0.51
N CYS A 168 19.58 3.44 0.19
CA CYS A 168 20.15 4.79 0.17
C CYS A 168 20.57 5.28 1.55
N LEU A 169 19.87 4.87 2.62
CA LEU A 169 20.26 5.20 3.99
C LEU A 169 21.63 4.63 4.37
N ALA A 170 22.11 3.59 3.67
CA ALA A 170 23.46 3.04 3.84
C ALA A 170 24.50 3.57 2.83
N GLY A 171 24.07 4.08 1.65
CA GLY A 171 24.97 4.34 0.51
C GLY A 171 24.74 5.63 -0.29
N GLY A 172 23.80 6.49 0.13
CA GLY A 172 23.46 7.78 -0.49
C GLY A 172 22.37 7.73 -1.59
N PHE A 173 21.66 8.85 -1.78
CA PHE A 173 20.45 8.95 -2.63
C PHE A 173 20.71 9.35 -4.11
N LYS A 174 21.82 10.01 -4.43
CA LYS A 174 22.07 10.73 -5.70
C LYS A 174 21.97 9.90 -7.01
N ARG A 175 21.90 8.57 -6.94
CA ARG A 175 21.79 7.67 -8.11
C ARG A 175 20.49 6.87 -8.16
N ASN A 176 19.60 7.07 -7.19
CA ASN A 176 18.43 6.22 -7.00
C ASN A 176 17.11 6.97 -7.24
N PHE A 177 17.10 8.29 -7.06
CA PHE A 177 15.89 9.10 -7.15
C PHE A 177 16.15 10.47 -7.78
N HIS A 178 15.22 10.91 -8.62
CA HIS A 178 15.12 12.29 -9.07
C HIS A 178 13.65 12.70 -9.24
N PHE A 179 13.37 13.99 -9.24
CA PHE A 179 12.06 14.51 -9.66
C PHE A 179 12.13 14.90 -11.13
N ASN A 180 11.17 14.45 -11.94
CA ASN A 180 11.05 14.92 -13.32
C ASN A 180 10.51 16.36 -13.38
N SER A 181 10.41 16.93 -14.58
CA SER A 181 9.91 18.30 -14.80
C SER A 181 8.48 18.52 -14.31
N ALA A 182 7.68 17.46 -14.16
CA ALA A 182 6.33 17.51 -13.62
C ALA A 182 6.27 17.33 -12.09
N GLY A 183 7.41 17.27 -11.40
CA GLY A 183 7.48 17.04 -9.96
C GLY A 183 7.14 15.60 -9.54
N VAL A 184 7.13 14.66 -10.48
CA VAL A 184 6.93 13.23 -10.19
C VAL A 184 8.26 12.63 -9.78
N LEU A 185 8.25 11.91 -8.66
CA LEU A 185 9.42 11.16 -8.19
C LEU A 185 9.66 9.95 -9.10
N ILE A 186 10.85 9.87 -9.68
CA ILE A 186 11.31 8.78 -10.53
C ILE A 186 12.41 8.03 -9.76
N ALA A 187 12.32 6.71 -9.73
CA ALA A 187 13.37 5.84 -9.23
C ALA A 187 14.21 5.30 -10.40
N GLU A 188 15.53 5.44 -10.33
CA GLU A 188 16.46 4.96 -11.37
C GLU A 188 17.02 3.57 -11.04
N GLY A 189 17.18 2.71 -12.05
CA GLY A 189 17.72 1.35 -11.91
C GLY A 189 16.65 0.25 -11.87
N GLN A 190 17.06 -1.02 -11.99
CA GLN A 190 16.14 -2.17 -11.94
C GLN A 190 15.53 -2.32 -10.53
N PRO A 191 14.24 -2.71 -10.40
CA PRO A 191 13.66 -3.05 -9.10
C PRO A 191 14.49 -4.16 -8.44
N TYR A 192 14.63 -4.10 -7.11
CA TYR A 192 15.17 -5.23 -6.35
C TYR A 192 14.26 -6.43 -6.59
N LYS A 193 14.73 -7.43 -7.35
CA LYS A 193 14.03 -8.71 -7.53
C LYS A 193 14.15 -9.57 -6.29
#